data_AF-A0A9P8S8Q3-F1
#
_entry.id   AF-A0A9P8S8Q3-F1
#
_cell.length_a   1.000
_cell.length_b   1.000
_cell.length_c   1.000
_cell.angle_alpha   90.00
_cell.angle_beta   90.00
_cell.angle_gamma   90.00
#
_symmetry.space_group_name_H-M   'P 1'
#
loop_
_entity.id
_entity.type
_entity.pdbx_description
1 polymer ?
#
loop_
_entity_poly.entity_id
_entity_poly.type
_entity_poly.pdbx_seq_one_letter_code
_entity_poly.pdbx_strand_id
1 'polypeptide(L)'
;MDRRKSAITPENYTRAIISLSRRYSSTSAFPGNNYADIGEWMLQERSLLSSAKPGGAATSFASKSEQSHDLVVVYNSDEKEWDVQHYNQGQHEAFSAATSGPAEGFGQIVFIRGFLSPSWVAAIGSKYKIDPEFFRRHMDFLSPSVDRHAYSIPSLASCSNNIFRLCVNTLLHRDDFGRQHLQSQRLDESTELGTYKTQQLGSTRVCCGDSLVREYSTVCSRFSVMEQWISLCFVKRDGGWAVIAWMDQGRPLEKSPPGPWTCHLESKATPLPVLQHHPKMAFRTTNNRLDPDANASAEVQQSGVILPLQYDSLIALVDLARRAPQDPLSMCIPLFAHAAFSEVQFLNLIESRIQTQMNAIVKGVLTDTLGTLQYLSNILNRHARQLQDGIAALCNLAERRSHLLNEVKVEARLPPKSAAPTNPSLGKRRQMPGIETVQKSGPNSSDGSFTAKGLLNDYQQLCARCIDLSKMCTRGMTLAMNKATIEESRKAIEQSERLKKLTLLATFFIPLSFSSSLFSMNIDLLEQRVKFWWFFVLCIPITLLAYILYLWDLPAMRQFWVRFWKACHGVGRDGAFGSSEKDASYVV
;
A
#
# COMPACT_ATOMS: atom_id res chain seq x y z
N MET A 1 -15.05 -25.92 41.96
CA MET A 1 -15.94 -26.25 40.82
C MET A 1 -15.37 -25.58 39.58
N ASP A 2 -14.41 -26.23 38.93
CA ASP A 2 -13.88 -25.75 37.65
C ASP A 2 -14.95 -25.93 36.59
N ARG A 3 -15.56 -24.83 36.13
CA ARG A 3 -16.38 -24.82 34.92
C ARG A 3 -15.46 -25.27 33.78
N ARG A 4 -15.48 -26.55 33.41
CA ARG A 4 -14.96 -27.04 32.13
C ARG A 4 -15.58 -26.15 31.05
N LYS A 5 -14.80 -25.21 30.50
CA LYS A 5 -15.23 -24.35 29.39
C LYS A 5 -15.59 -25.30 28.25
N SER A 6 -16.87 -25.39 27.90
CA SER A 6 -17.34 -26.21 26.78
C SER A 6 -16.57 -25.81 25.52
N ALA A 7 -16.03 -26.80 24.80
CA ALA A 7 -15.38 -26.56 23.51
C ALA A 7 -16.38 -25.86 22.57
N ILE A 8 -15.93 -24.79 21.91
CA ILE A 8 -16.75 -24.08 20.92
C ILE A 8 -16.78 -24.97 19.69
N THR A 9 -17.97 -25.36 19.23
CA THR A 9 -18.11 -26.11 17.96
C THR A 9 -18.14 -25.14 16.77
N PRO A 10 -17.79 -25.58 15.56
CA PRO A 10 -17.90 -24.76 14.35
C PRO A 10 -19.29 -24.14 14.16
N GLU A 11 -20.37 -24.87 14.44
CA GLU A 11 -21.74 -24.38 14.30
C GLU A 11 -22.07 -23.29 15.33
N ASN A 12 -21.57 -23.45 16.57
CA ASN A 12 -21.74 -22.46 17.62
C ASN A 12 -20.97 -21.18 17.30
N TYR A 13 -19.77 -21.30 16.74
CA TYR A 13 -18.96 -20.16 16.29
C TYR A 13 -19.66 -19.40 15.15
N THR A 14 -20.15 -20.10 14.13
CA THR A 14 -20.94 -19.50 13.04
C THR A 14 -22.19 -18.81 13.55
N ARG A 15 -22.94 -19.46 14.46
CA ARG A 15 -24.14 -18.87 15.07
C ARG A 15 -23.80 -17.61 15.88
N ALA A 16 -22.66 -17.57 16.56
CA ALA A 16 -22.20 -16.41 17.30
C ALA A 16 -21.89 -15.22 16.38
N ILE A 17 -21.19 -15.44 15.25
CA ILE A 17 -20.93 -14.38 14.25
C ILE A 17 -22.25 -13.83 13.70
N ILE A 18 -23.15 -14.71 13.27
CA ILE A 18 -24.45 -14.29 12.71
C ILE A 18 -25.27 -13.53 13.77
N SER A 19 -25.28 -14.01 15.02
CA SER A 19 -25.97 -13.31 16.12
C SER A 19 -25.37 -11.94 16.39
N LEU A 20 -24.04 -11.81 16.34
CA LEU A 20 -23.35 -10.53 16.50
C LEU A 20 -23.74 -9.57 15.36
N SER A 21 -23.71 -10.03 14.11
CA SER A 21 -24.05 -9.23 12.92
C SER A 21 -25.47 -8.63 12.94
N ARG A 22 -26.39 -9.27 13.67
CA ARG A 22 -27.80 -8.86 13.79
C ARG A 22 -28.09 -7.97 15.01
N ARG A 23 -27.06 -7.52 15.73
CA ARG A 23 -27.24 -6.57 16.84
C ARG A 23 -27.42 -5.17 16.27
N TYR A 24 -28.52 -4.53 16.65
CA TYR A 24 -28.83 -3.16 16.22
C TYR A 24 -28.49 -2.18 17.34
N SER A 25 -28.31 -0.91 16.98
CA SER A 25 -28.11 0.18 17.93
C SER A 25 -29.28 0.33 18.91
N SER A 26 -30.48 -0.10 18.54
CA SER A 26 -31.67 -0.11 19.40
C SER A 26 -31.69 -1.23 20.43
N THR A 27 -30.91 -2.31 20.24
CA THR A 27 -30.99 -3.54 21.07
C THR A 27 -29.69 -3.89 21.79
N SER A 28 -28.58 -3.22 21.47
CA SER A 28 -27.27 -3.49 22.04
C SER A 28 -26.40 -2.24 22.05
N ALA A 29 -25.67 -2.01 23.16
CA ALA A 29 -24.61 -1.01 23.22
C ALA A 29 -23.41 -1.34 22.30
N PHE A 30 -23.34 -2.59 21.83
CA PHE A 30 -22.39 -3.08 20.83
C PHE A 30 -23.16 -3.47 19.58
N PRO A 31 -23.44 -2.53 18.66
CA PRO A 31 -24.06 -2.85 17.38
C PRO A 31 -23.12 -3.69 16.52
N GLY A 32 -23.71 -4.53 15.67
CA GLY A 32 -22.98 -5.53 14.88
C GLY A 32 -22.91 -5.22 13.40
N ASN A 33 -23.26 -4.01 12.96
CA ASN A 33 -23.27 -3.61 11.55
C ASN A 33 -21.93 -3.89 10.85
N ASN A 34 -20.83 -3.80 11.58
CA ASN A 34 -19.50 -4.12 11.07
C ASN A 34 -19.34 -5.59 10.67
N TYR A 35 -20.13 -6.53 11.22
CA TYR A 35 -20.10 -7.95 10.88
C TYR A 35 -21.22 -8.38 9.92
N ALA A 36 -21.99 -7.45 9.36
CA ALA A 36 -23.12 -7.77 8.48
C ALA A 36 -22.69 -8.59 7.25
N ASP A 37 -21.65 -8.14 6.54
CA ASP A 37 -21.19 -8.78 5.29
C ASP A 37 -20.66 -10.20 5.53
N ILE A 38 -19.79 -10.37 6.54
CA ILE A 38 -19.28 -11.70 6.90
C ILE A 38 -20.40 -12.60 7.45
N GLY A 39 -21.38 -12.03 8.17
CA GLY A 39 -22.54 -12.78 8.66
C GLY A 39 -23.44 -13.29 7.53
N GLU A 40 -23.69 -12.48 6.52
CA GLU A 40 -24.43 -12.87 5.31
C GLU A 40 -23.66 -13.89 4.48
N TRP A 41 -22.36 -13.68 4.30
CA TRP A 41 -21.49 -14.61 3.59
C TRP A 41 -21.46 -16.00 4.26
N MET A 42 -21.38 -16.06 5.59
CA MET A 42 -21.46 -17.32 6.35
C MET A 42 -22.80 -18.07 6.18
N LEU A 43 -23.88 -17.38 5.78
CA LEU A 43 -25.19 -18.00 5.52
C LEU A 43 -25.30 -18.61 4.13
N GLN A 44 -24.51 -18.15 3.15
CA GLN A 44 -24.61 -18.59 1.76
C GLN A 44 -24.35 -20.10 1.62
N GLU A 45 -23.32 -20.65 2.27
CA GLU A 45 -23.02 -22.09 2.24
C GLU A 45 -24.13 -22.93 2.90
N ARG A 46 -24.76 -22.42 3.96
CA ARG A 46 -25.86 -23.10 4.66
C ARG A 46 -27.12 -23.20 3.80
N SER A 47 -27.40 -22.18 2.99
CA SER A 47 -28.54 -22.17 2.06
C SER A 47 -28.37 -23.21 0.94
N LEU A 48 -27.15 -23.34 0.40
CA LEU A 48 -26.80 -24.31 -0.65
C LEU A 48 -26.86 -25.75 -0.12
N LEU A 49 -26.40 -26.00 1.11
CA LEU A 49 -26.50 -27.30 1.78
C LEU A 49 -27.96 -27.68 2.10
N SER A 50 -28.82 -26.71 2.43
CA SER A 50 -30.24 -26.96 2.74
C SER A 50 -31.14 -27.20 1.52
N SER A 51 -30.71 -26.72 0.34
CA SER A 51 -31.45 -26.89 -0.93
C SER A 51 -31.09 -28.18 -1.68
N ALA A 52 -30.07 -28.91 -1.25
CA ALA A 52 -29.65 -30.16 -1.88
C ALA A 52 -30.59 -31.32 -1.48
N LYS A 53 -31.61 -31.58 -2.28
CA LYS A 53 -32.27 -32.91 -2.30
C LYS A 53 -31.26 -33.98 -2.75
N PRO A 54 -31.30 -35.20 -2.20
CA PRO A 54 -30.37 -36.26 -2.56
C PRO A 54 -30.66 -36.75 -3.99
N GLY A 55 -29.93 -36.24 -4.98
CA GLY A 55 -30.08 -36.67 -6.37
C GLY A 55 -29.70 -35.67 -7.45
N GLY A 56 -29.41 -34.40 -7.12
CA GLY A 56 -28.89 -33.41 -8.08
C GLY A 56 -27.45 -33.03 -7.72
N ALA A 57 -26.56 -33.03 -8.70
CA ALA A 57 -25.13 -32.72 -8.53
C ALA A 57 -24.93 -31.46 -7.67
N ALA A 58 -24.44 -31.66 -6.44
CA ALA A 58 -24.08 -30.59 -5.55
C ALA A 58 -22.99 -29.76 -6.23
N THR A 59 -23.30 -28.52 -6.59
CA THR A 59 -22.27 -27.50 -6.83
C THR A 59 -21.71 -27.09 -5.48
N SER A 60 -20.98 -28.03 -4.88
CA SER A 60 -20.12 -27.83 -3.72
C SER A 60 -19.06 -26.80 -4.11
N PHE A 61 -18.67 -25.94 -3.17
CA PHE A 61 -17.47 -25.09 -3.27
C PHE A 61 -16.15 -25.89 -3.44
N ALA A 62 -16.23 -27.21 -3.56
CA ALA A 62 -15.16 -28.05 -4.07
C ALA A 62 -14.82 -27.66 -5.53
N SER A 63 -13.60 -27.17 -5.72
CA SER A 63 -13.08 -26.70 -7.01
C SER A 63 -13.33 -27.68 -8.15
N LYS A 64 -13.62 -27.16 -9.35
CA LYS A 64 -13.51 -27.88 -10.64
C LYS A 64 -12.07 -28.29 -11.02
N SER A 65 -11.10 -28.17 -10.09
CA SER A 65 -9.70 -28.51 -10.28
C SER A 65 -9.40 -29.89 -9.67
N GLU A 66 -8.88 -30.81 -10.48
CA GLU A 66 -8.44 -32.16 -10.07
C GLU A 66 -7.18 -32.17 -9.18
N GLN A 67 -6.44 -31.06 -9.07
CA GLN A 67 -5.19 -31.01 -8.30
C GLN A 67 -5.41 -30.69 -6.80
N SER A 68 -4.83 -31.53 -5.94
CA SER A 68 -4.76 -31.35 -4.49
C SER A 68 -4.01 -30.07 -4.12
N HIS A 69 -4.61 -29.23 -3.28
CA HIS A 69 -4.02 -28.00 -2.74
C HIS A 69 -4.02 -28.06 -1.23
N ASP A 70 -2.83 -28.05 -0.64
CA ASP A 70 -2.65 -27.90 0.80
C ASP A 70 -3.09 -26.51 1.23
N LEU A 71 -4.32 -26.43 1.76
CA LEU A 71 -4.94 -25.20 2.20
C LEU A 71 -4.38 -24.76 3.55
N VAL A 72 -4.25 -25.71 4.49
CA VAL A 72 -3.79 -25.45 5.86
C VAL A 72 -2.58 -26.33 6.15
N VAL A 73 -1.50 -25.71 6.62
CA VAL A 73 -0.29 -26.40 7.07
C VAL A 73 -0.03 -26.03 8.53
N VAL A 74 -0.01 -27.03 9.40
CA VAL A 74 0.17 -26.86 10.84
C VAL A 74 1.55 -27.35 11.23
N TYR A 75 2.34 -26.51 11.89
CA TYR A 75 3.60 -26.88 12.50
C TYR A 75 3.43 -26.88 14.01
N ASN A 76 3.52 -28.07 14.60
CA ASN A 76 3.55 -28.26 16.04
C ASN A 76 5.00 -28.32 16.49
N SER A 77 5.35 -27.48 17.46
CA SER A 77 6.65 -27.60 18.11
C SER A 77 6.66 -28.83 19.02
N ASP A 78 7.66 -29.70 18.84
CA ASP A 78 7.99 -30.80 19.76
C ASP A 78 9.47 -30.67 20.22
N GLU A 79 9.88 -31.44 21.24
CA GLU A 79 11.21 -31.36 21.86
C GLU A 79 12.38 -31.67 20.91
N LYS A 80 12.13 -32.35 19.78
CA LYS A 80 13.17 -32.84 18.86
C LYS A 80 12.97 -32.43 17.39
N GLU A 81 11.76 -32.56 16.85
CA GLU A 81 11.43 -32.27 15.45
C GLU A 81 10.05 -31.61 15.34
N TRP A 82 9.81 -30.87 14.25
CA TRP A 82 8.49 -30.27 14.00
C TRP A 82 7.54 -31.34 13.47
N ASP A 83 6.39 -31.52 14.13
CA ASP A 83 5.29 -32.32 13.58
C ASP A 83 4.47 -31.46 12.62
N VAL A 84 4.48 -31.83 11.34
CA VAL A 84 3.87 -31.07 10.23
C VAL A 84 2.63 -31.79 9.72
N GLN A 85 1.48 -31.12 9.76
CA GLN A 85 0.20 -31.66 9.30
C GLN A 85 -0.34 -30.82 8.14
N HIS A 86 -0.70 -31.50 7.05
CA HIS A 86 -1.25 -30.90 5.83
C HIS A 86 -2.73 -31.21 5.70
N TYR A 87 -3.54 -30.20 5.41
CA TYR A 87 -4.97 -30.34 5.18
C TYR A 87 -5.37 -29.71 3.85
N ASN A 88 -6.01 -30.52 3.01
CA ASN A 88 -6.60 -30.10 1.74
C ASN A 88 -7.91 -29.35 1.93
N GLN A 89 -8.37 -28.64 0.91
CA GLN A 89 -9.61 -27.84 0.91
C GLN A 89 -10.88 -28.56 1.41
N GLY A 90 -10.98 -29.89 1.29
CA GLY A 90 -12.14 -30.66 1.75
C GLY A 90 -12.08 -31.13 3.20
N GLN A 91 -10.92 -31.04 3.87
CA GLN A 91 -10.64 -31.74 5.13
C GLN A 91 -10.90 -30.90 6.39
N HIS A 92 -11.87 -29.98 6.35
CA HIS A 92 -12.19 -29.08 7.47
C HIS A 92 -12.74 -29.82 8.71
N GLU A 93 -13.50 -30.91 8.52
CA GLU A 93 -13.98 -31.76 9.62
C GLU A 93 -12.83 -32.52 10.30
N ALA A 94 -11.95 -33.13 9.50
CA ALA A 94 -10.76 -33.83 10.00
C ALA A 94 -9.83 -32.88 10.77
N PHE A 95 -9.66 -31.65 10.27
CA PHE A 95 -8.93 -30.60 10.98
C PHE A 95 -9.58 -30.23 12.31
N SER A 96 -10.91 -30.11 12.35
CA SER A 96 -11.66 -29.78 13.57
C SER A 96 -11.57 -30.90 14.62
N ALA A 97 -11.57 -32.16 14.19
CA ALA A 97 -11.45 -33.33 15.06
C ALA A 97 -10.01 -33.59 15.56
N ALA A 98 -8.99 -33.10 14.85
CA ALA A 98 -7.60 -33.32 15.21
C ALA A 98 -7.25 -32.68 16.57
N THR A 99 -6.83 -33.52 17.52
CA THR A 99 -6.56 -33.14 18.93
C THR A 99 -5.10 -32.72 19.17
N SER A 100 -4.27 -32.64 18.13
CA SER A 100 -2.87 -32.20 18.20
C SER A 100 -2.76 -30.73 18.66
N GLY A 101 -2.62 -30.54 19.98
CA GLY A 101 -2.10 -29.30 20.57
C GLY A 101 -0.60 -29.43 20.76
N PRO A 102 0.16 -28.32 20.73
CA PRO A 102 1.58 -28.36 21.07
C PRO A 102 1.76 -28.88 22.51
N ALA A 103 2.94 -29.46 22.80
CA ALA A 103 3.31 -29.83 24.17
C ALA A 103 3.22 -28.62 25.12
N GLU A 104 3.03 -28.85 26.42
CA GLU A 104 2.93 -27.76 27.41
C GLU A 104 4.14 -26.82 27.33
N GLY A 105 3.89 -25.52 27.19
CA GLY A 105 4.90 -24.47 27.05
C GLY A 105 5.37 -24.19 25.63
N PHE A 106 4.98 -25.00 24.63
CA PHE A 106 5.43 -24.88 23.25
C PHE A 106 4.41 -24.18 22.33
N GLY A 107 4.94 -23.55 21.28
CA GLY A 107 4.18 -22.81 20.28
C GLY A 107 3.75 -23.64 19.07
N GLN A 108 2.69 -23.21 18.42
CA GLN A 108 2.20 -23.76 17.15
C GLN A 108 2.08 -22.64 16.11
N ILE A 109 2.44 -22.90 14.85
CA ILE A 109 2.06 -21.99 13.74
C ILE A 109 1.15 -22.70 12.77
N VAL A 110 0.09 -22.00 12.35
CA VAL A 110 -0.90 -22.48 11.40
C VAL A 110 -0.86 -21.57 10.19
N PHE A 111 -0.39 -22.09 9.06
CA PHE A 111 -0.46 -21.39 7.80
C PHE A 111 -1.77 -21.69 7.09
N ILE A 112 -2.37 -20.64 6.52
CA ILE A 112 -3.56 -20.72 5.68
C ILE A 112 -3.19 -20.11 4.32
N ARG A 113 -3.45 -20.84 3.24
CA ARG A 113 -3.00 -20.49 1.88
C ARG A 113 -4.18 -20.18 0.95
N GLY A 114 -4.40 -18.90 0.67
CA GLY A 114 -5.46 -18.41 -0.22
C GLY A 114 -6.80 -18.23 0.47
N PHE A 115 -7.86 -18.11 -0.31
CA PHE A 115 -9.22 -17.83 0.14
C PHE A 115 -9.80 -18.95 1.03
N LEU A 116 -10.57 -18.60 2.07
CA LEU A 116 -11.22 -19.56 2.96
C LEU A 116 -12.71 -19.67 2.67
N SER A 117 -13.26 -20.88 2.75
CA SER A 117 -14.72 -21.09 2.77
C SER A 117 -15.30 -20.83 4.18
N PRO A 118 -16.62 -20.60 4.30
CA PRO A 118 -17.26 -20.41 5.60
C PRO A 118 -17.06 -21.59 6.55
N SER A 119 -17.13 -22.82 6.05
CA SER A 119 -16.80 -24.04 6.81
C SER A 119 -15.40 -24.03 7.41
N TRP A 120 -14.39 -23.55 6.66
CA TRP A 120 -13.02 -23.41 7.18
C TRP A 120 -12.88 -22.29 8.20
N VAL A 121 -13.55 -21.14 7.98
CA VAL A 121 -13.60 -20.05 8.97
C VAL A 121 -14.20 -20.56 10.28
N ALA A 122 -15.26 -21.36 10.22
CA ALA A 122 -15.89 -21.97 11.39
C ALA A 122 -14.97 -22.98 12.08
N ALA A 123 -14.30 -23.86 11.33
CA ALA A 123 -13.37 -24.85 11.84
C ALA A 123 -12.17 -24.21 12.57
N ILE A 124 -11.49 -23.28 11.91
CA ILE A 124 -10.30 -22.60 12.46
C ILE A 124 -10.70 -21.67 13.61
N GLY A 125 -11.77 -20.88 13.42
CA GLY A 125 -12.26 -19.94 14.42
C GLY A 125 -12.69 -20.61 15.72
N SER A 126 -13.38 -21.75 15.63
CA SER A 126 -13.81 -22.51 16.81
C SER A 126 -12.65 -23.24 17.51
N LYS A 127 -11.76 -23.89 16.75
CA LYS A 127 -10.60 -24.64 17.28
C LYS A 127 -9.64 -23.75 18.06
N TYR A 128 -9.37 -22.55 17.54
CA TYR A 128 -8.43 -21.60 18.14
C TYR A 128 -9.11 -20.47 18.91
N LYS A 129 -10.45 -20.41 18.95
CA LYS A 129 -11.22 -19.31 19.59
C LYS A 129 -10.79 -17.93 19.05
N ILE A 130 -10.60 -17.83 17.74
CA ILE A 130 -10.15 -16.61 17.07
C ILE A 130 -11.27 -15.57 17.12
N ASP A 131 -10.93 -14.30 17.29
CA ASP A 131 -11.90 -13.22 17.15
C ASP A 131 -12.34 -13.09 15.67
N PRO A 132 -13.66 -13.07 15.37
CA PRO A 132 -14.18 -12.82 14.03
C PRO A 132 -13.59 -11.58 13.33
N GLU A 133 -13.11 -10.59 14.09
CA GLU A 133 -12.39 -9.42 13.59
C GLU A 133 -11.17 -9.79 12.73
N PHE A 134 -10.46 -10.88 13.05
CA PHE A 134 -9.34 -11.36 12.23
C PHE A 134 -9.80 -11.71 10.81
N PHE A 135 -10.88 -12.46 10.70
CA PHE A 135 -11.42 -12.90 9.42
C PHE A 135 -12.02 -11.74 8.64
N ARG A 136 -12.79 -10.89 9.32
CA ARG A 136 -13.36 -9.68 8.74
C ARG A 136 -12.29 -8.76 8.17
N ARG A 137 -11.20 -8.58 8.91
CA ARG A 137 -10.07 -7.78 8.45
C ARG A 137 -9.43 -8.40 7.22
N HIS A 138 -9.17 -9.69 7.20
CA HIS A 138 -8.55 -10.29 6.01
C HIS A 138 -9.50 -10.32 4.81
N MET A 139 -10.81 -10.40 5.02
CA MET A 139 -11.83 -10.39 3.98
C MET A 139 -12.50 -9.01 3.82
N ASP A 140 -11.71 -7.94 3.82
CA ASP A 140 -12.20 -6.57 3.68
C ASP A 140 -12.89 -6.29 2.33
N PHE A 141 -12.61 -7.10 1.30
CA PHE A 141 -13.33 -7.08 0.02
C PHE A 141 -14.81 -7.49 0.11
N LEU A 142 -15.23 -8.20 1.18
CA LEU A 142 -16.66 -8.50 1.40
C LEU A 142 -17.48 -7.24 1.72
N SER A 143 -16.81 -6.14 2.06
CA SER A 143 -17.42 -4.86 2.40
C SER A 143 -17.25 -3.86 1.24
N PRO A 144 -18.05 -3.95 0.16
CA PRO A 144 -17.90 -3.08 -1.01
C PRO A 144 -18.26 -1.62 -0.74
N SER A 145 -18.99 -1.34 0.35
CA SER A 145 -19.38 0.01 0.77
C SER A 145 -18.99 0.26 2.21
N VAL A 146 -18.27 1.37 2.41
CA VAL A 146 -17.82 1.82 3.73
C VAL A 146 -19.00 2.23 4.63
N ASP A 147 -20.10 2.67 4.01
CA ASP A 147 -21.31 3.10 4.69
C ASP A 147 -22.01 1.93 5.39
N ARG A 148 -22.02 0.74 4.77
CA ARG A 148 -22.72 -0.43 5.30
C ARG A 148 -22.16 -0.89 6.65
N HIS A 149 -20.85 -0.74 6.84
CA HIS A 149 -20.16 -1.10 8.08
C HIS A 149 -19.85 0.10 8.99
N ALA A 150 -20.53 1.23 8.76
CA ALA A 150 -20.46 2.44 9.57
C ALA A 150 -19.01 2.91 9.86
N TYR A 151 -18.15 2.91 8.83
CA TYR A 151 -16.76 3.39 8.94
C TYR A 151 -15.90 2.71 10.03
N SER A 152 -16.24 1.46 10.39
CA SER A 152 -15.57 0.69 11.46
C SER A 152 -14.12 0.22 11.18
N ILE A 153 -13.51 0.60 10.06
CA ILE A 153 -12.12 0.25 9.70
C ILE A 153 -11.37 1.54 9.35
N PRO A 154 -10.18 1.80 9.92
CA PRO A 154 -9.50 1.00 10.94
C PRO A 154 -10.17 1.09 12.33
N SER A 155 -10.02 0.05 13.14
CA SER A 155 -10.47 0.05 14.54
C SER A 155 -9.37 0.56 15.48
N LEU A 156 -9.72 0.83 16.73
CA LEU A 156 -8.77 1.25 17.76
C LEU A 156 -7.66 0.21 17.96
N ALA A 157 -6.41 0.68 18.01
CA ALA A 157 -5.24 -0.19 18.15
C ALA A 157 -5.37 -1.15 19.34
N SER A 158 -5.81 -0.63 20.50
CA SER A 158 -6.00 -1.40 21.74
C SER A 158 -6.89 -2.64 21.59
N CYS A 159 -7.85 -2.61 20.65
CA CYS A 159 -8.80 -3.70 20.40
C CYS A 159 -8.28 -4.72 19.38
N SER A 160 -7.21 -4.41 18.65
CA SER A 160 -6.62 -5.30 17.63
C SER A 160 -5.15 -5.60 17.87
N ASN A 161 -4.68 -5.48 19.12
CA ASN A 161 -3.28 -5.73 19.50
C ASN A 161 -2.79 -7.16 19.21
N ASN A 162 -3.66 -8.09 18.81
CA ASN A 162 -3.33 -9.47 18.45
C ASN A 162 -3.43 -9.75 16.94
N ILE A 163 -3.89 -8.80 16.12
CA ILE A 163 -4.13 -8.98 14.69
C ILE A 163 -3.30 -7.97 13.91
N PHE A 164 -2.43 -8.46 13.04
CA PHE A 164 -1.52 -7.63 12.24
C PHE A 164 -1.51 -8.07 10.79
N ARG A 165 -1.14 -7.16 9.88
CA ARG A 165 -0.99 -7.47 8.46
C ARG A 165 0.39 -7.07 7.98
N LEU A 166 0.98 -7.92 7.16
CA LEU A 166 2.22 -7.65 6.44
C LEU A 166 1.89 -7.60 4.95
N CYS A 167 2.43 -6.59 4.26
CA CYS A 167 2.36 -6.53 2.81
C CYS A 167 3.56 -7.28 2.21
N VAL A 168 3.29 -8.12 1.21
CA VAL A 168 4.29 -8.80 0.41
C VAL A 168 4.11 -8.37 -1.04
N ASN A 169 5.22 -7.92 -1.64
CA ASN A 169 5.25 -7.46 -3.01
C ASN A 169 5.78 -8.55 -3.95
N THR A 170 5.09 -8.82 -5.05
CA THR A 170 5.60 -9.59 -6.17
C THR A 170 5.85 -8.63 -7.34
N LEU A 171 7.10 -8.53 -7.78
CA LEU A 171 7.45 -7.73 -8.95
C LEU A 171 7.28 -8.57 -10.21
N LEU A 172 6.57 -8.03 -11.20
CA LEU A 172 6.39 -8.64 -12.51
C LEU A 172 7.18 -7.84 -13.53
N HIS A 173 8.13 -8.49 -14.19
CA HIS A 173 8.88 -7.93 -15.32
C HIS A 173 8.25 -8.38 -16.63
N ARG A 174 8.20 -7.48 -17.61
CA ARG A 174 7.71 -7.75 -18.97
C ARG A 174 8.57 -7.10 -20.03
N ASP A 175 8.50 -7.68 -21.22
CA ASP A 175 9.03 -7.06 -22.43
C ASP A 175 8.09 -5.93 -22.87
N ASP A 176 8.66 -4.85 -23.38
CA ASP A 176 8.05 -3.52 -23.44
C ASP A 176 6.75 -3.47 -24.26
N PHE A 177 5.60 -3.21 -23.61
CA PHE A 177 4.33 -2.96 -24.28
C PHE A 177 4.27 -1.52 -24.81
N GLY A 178 5.00 -1.26 -25.89
CA GLY A 178 5.09 0.05 -26.53
C GLY A 178 3.85 0.54 -27.30
N ARG A 179 2.61 0.18 -26.90
CA ARG A 179 1.39 0.53 -27.67
C ARG A 179 0.33 1.37 -26.98
N GLN A 180 0.29 1.44 -25.64
CA GLN A 180 -0.73 2.23 -24.92
C GLN A 180 -0.10 3.32 -24.04
N HIS A 181 -0.81 4.43 -23.89
CA HIS A 181 -0.41 5.51 -22.99
C HIS A 181 -0.48 5.03 -21.52
N LEU A 182 0.61 5.17 -20.78
CA LEU A 182 0.77 4.60 -19.44
C LEU A 182 -0.31 5.03 -18.45
N GLN A 183 -0.80 6.28 -18.55
CA GLN A 183 -1.90 6.75 -17.71
C GLN A 183 -3.23 6.04 -17.99
N SER A 184 -3.55 5.84 -19.28
CA SER A 184 -4.78 5.14 -19.68
C SER A 184 -4.76 3.70 -19.18
N GLN A 185 -3.63 3.01 -19.36
CA GLN A 185 -3.45 1.65 -18.83
C GLN A 185 -3.66 1.60 -17.30
N ARG A 186 -3.07 2.53 -16.54
CA ARG A 186 -3.26 2.59 -15.08
C ARG A 186 -4.72 2.81 -14.67
N LEU A 187 -5.47 3.61 -15.44
CA LEU A 187 -6.88 3.88 -15.17
C LEU A 187 -7.76 2.65 -15.45
N ASP A 188 -7.51 1.98 -16.57
CA ASP A 188 -8.20 0.75 -16.96
C ASP A 188 -7.93 -0.36 -15.94
N GLU A 189 -6.66 -0.58 -15.58
CA GLU A 189 -6.26 -1.56 -14.56
C GLU A 189 -6.85 -1.26 -13.18
N SER A 190 -6.94 0.02 -12.79
CA SER A 190 -7.60 0.42 -11.55
C SER A 190 -9.11 0.10 -11.55
N THR A 191 -9.76 0.26 -12.70
CA THR A 191 -11.20 -0.03 -12.87
C THR A 191 -11.44 -1.54 -12.84
N GLU A 192 -10.58 -2.29 -13.52
CA GLU A 192 -10.62 -3.75 -13.51
C GLU A 192 -10.33 -4.32 -12.11
N LEU A 193 -9.40 -3.73 -11.35
CA LEU A 193 -9.14 -4.13 -9.97
C LEU A 193 -10.37 -3.90 -9.06
N GLY A 194 -11.07 -2.78 -9.23
CA GLY A 194 -12.33 -2.53 -8.53
C GLY A 194 -13.41 -3.55 -8.88
N THR A 195 -13.49 -3.92 -10.16
CA THR A 195 -14.39 -4.97 -10.66
C THR A 195 -14.02 -6.34 -10.10
N TYR A 196 -12.74 -6.68 -10.03
CA TYR A 196 -12.23 -7.90 -9.42
C TYR A 196 -12.65 -8.00 -7.94
N LYS A 197 -12.40 -6.94 -7.14
CA LYS A 197 -12.74 -6.92 -5.71
C LYS A 197 -14.25 -7.08 -5.47
N THR A 198 -15.08 -6.37 -6.25
CA THR A 198 -16.54 -6.36 -6.05
C THR A 198 -17.24 -7.57 -6.66
N GLN A 199 -16.89 -7.95 -7.89
CA GLN A 199 -17.61 -8.97 -8.65
C GLN A 199 -16.96 -10.35 -8.57
N GLN A 200 -15.64 -10.45 -8.51
CA GLN A 200 -14.99 -11.75 -8.39
C GLN A 200 -14.94 -12.17 -6.93
N LEU A 201 -14.30 -11.36 -6.07
CA LEU A 201 -14.11 -11.70 -4.66
C LEU A 201 -15.39 -11.64 -3.81
N GLY A 202 -16.31 -10.74 -4.15
CA GLY A 202 -17.60 -10.62 -3.48
C GLY A 202 -18.68 -11.62 -3.96
N SER A 203 -18.40 -12.46 -4.96
CA SER A 203 -19.35 -13.41 -5.51
C SER A 203 -18.99 -14.88 -5.22
N THR A 204 -19.84 -15.80 -5.67
CA THR A 204 -19.60 -17.26 -5.58
C THR A 204 -18.54 -17.78 -6.55
N ARG A 205 -17.83 -16.90 -7.27
CA ARG A 205 -16.82 -17.28 -8.28
C ARG A 205 -15.47 -17.67 -7.68
N VAL A 206 -15.15 -17.21 -6.47
CA VAL A 206 -13.92 -17.60 -5.78
C VAL A 206 -14.09 -18.96 -5.14
N CYS A 207 -13.12 -19.84 -5.35
CA CYS A 207 -13.03 -21.14 -4.71
C CYS A 207 -12.11 -21.10 -3.48
N CYS A 208 -12.30 -22.05 -2.57
CA CYS A 208 -11.42 -22.22 -1.42
C CYS A 208 -9.99 -22.53 -1.90
N GLY A 209 -9.01 -21.80 -1.38
CA GLY A 209 -7.60 -21.91 -1.73
C GLY A 209 -7.16 -21.04 -2.90
N ASP A 210 -8.06 -20.30 -3.57
CA ASP A 210 -7.66 -19.37 -4.64
C ASP A 210 -6.78 -18.25 -4.10
N SER A 211 -5.83 -17.80 -4.92
CA SER A 211 -4.99 -16.65 -4.57
C SER A 211 -5.76 -15.34 -4.64
N LEU A 212 -5.47 -14.45 -3.70
CA LEU A 212 -6.07 -13.13 -3.60
C LEU A 212 -5.03 -12.06 -3.97
N VAL A 213 -5.44 -11.00 -4.65
CA VAL A 213 -4.59 -9.84 -4.95
C VAL A 213 -5.23 -8.58 -4.39
N ARG A 214 -4.48 -7.83 -3.59
CA ARG A 214 -4.99 -6.65 -2.88
C ARG A 214 -4.84 -5.40 -3.70
N GLU A 215 -3.67 -5.20 -4.28
CA GLU A 215 -3.39 -4.07 -5.16
C GLU A 215 -2.55 -4.53 -6.35
N TYR A 216 -2.75 -3.86 -7.48
CA TYR A 216 -1.98 -4.04 -8.70
C TYR A 216 -1.55 -2.68 -9.23
N SER A 217 -0.24 -2.45 -9.30
CA SER A 217 0.33 -1.15 -9.64
C SER A 217 1.30 -1.24 -10.81
N THR A 218 0.97 -0.58 -11.93
CA THR A 218 1.86 -0.49 -13.09
C THR A 218 2.83 0.68 -12.94
N VAL A 219 4.07 0.36 -12.54
CA VAL A 219 5.15 1.32 -12.29
C VAL A 219 5.65 1.94 -13.59
N CYS A 220 5.83 1.12 -14.63
CA CYS A 220 6.21 1.56 -15.97
C CYS A 220 5.82 0.51 -17.02
N SER A 221 6.13 0.77 -18.29
CA SER A 221 5.83 -0.16 -19.39
C SER A 221 6.44 -1.55 -19.21
N ARG A 222 7.52 -1.68 -18.42
CA ARG A 222 8.24 -2.95 -18.19
C ARG A 222 8.00 -3.61 -16.83
N PHE A 223 7.40 -2.89 -15.88
CA PHE A 223 7.27 -3.39 -14.51
C PHE A 223 5.91 -3.06 -13.92
N SER A 224 5.31 -4.09 -13.31
CA SER A 224 4.13 -3.98 -12.46
C SER A 224 4.42 -4.64 -11.11
N VAL A 225 3.65 -4.25 -10.10
CA VAL A 225 3.79 -4.71 -8.72
C VAL A 225 2.45 -5.24 -8.27
N MET A 226 2.45 -6.44 -7.73
CA MET A 226 1.30 -7.07 -7.13
C MET A 226 1.49 -7.14 -5.62
N GLU A 227 0.49 -6.69 -4.88
CA GLU A 227 0.51 -6.67 -3.42
C GLU A 227 -0.46 -7.69 -2.85
N GLN A 228 0.02 -8.40 -1.83
CA GLN A 228 -0.71 -9.45 -1.14
C GLN A 228 -0.43 -9.37 0.35
N TRP A 229 -1.35 -9.88 1.15
CA TRP A 229 -1.28 -9.80 2.61
C TRP A 229 -0.92 -11.14 3.25
N ILE A 230 -0.14 -11.03 4.32
CA ILE A 230 -0.01 -12.04 5.36
C ILE A 230 -0.63 -11.47 6.63
N SER A 231 -1.79 -11.98 7.03
CA SER A 231 -2.45 -11.61 8.27
C SER A 231 -2.05 -12.56 9.39
N LEU A 232 -1.50 -12.00 10.47
CA LEU A 232 -1.05 -12.73 11.64
C LEU A 232 -2.04 -12.53 12.79
N CYS A 233 -2.42 -13.61 13.45
CA CYS A 233 -3.18 -13.59 14.70
C CYS A 233 -2.47 -14.39 15.78
N PHE A 234 -2.27 -13.77 16.95
CA PHE A 234 -1.75 -14.47 18.12
C PHE A 234 -2.90 -14.94 19.03
N VAL A 235 -2.84 -16.21 19.43
CA VAL A 235 -3.84 -16.87 20.27
C VAL A 235 -3.16 -17.55 21.46
N LYS A 236 -3.59 -17.23 22.69
CA LYS A 236 -3.17 -17.94 23.92
C LYS A 236 -4.05 -19.19 24.10
N ARG A 237 -3.44 -20.34 24.39
CA ARG A 237 -4.11 -21.62 24.66
C ARG A 237 -3.83 -22.08 26.10
N ASP A 238 -4.65 -23.00 26.59
CA ASP A 238 -4.42 -23.65 27.88
C ASP A 238 -3.13 -24.48 27.77
N GLY A 239 -2.03 -24.02 28.38
CA GLY A 239 -0.72 -24.67 28.31
C GLY A 239 0.17 -24.28 27.12
N GLY A 240 -0.17 -23.27 26.31
CA GLY A 240 0.69 -22.87 25.17
C GLY A 240 0.15 -21.68 24.37
N TRP A 241 0.59 -21.55 23.12
CA TRP A 241 0.15 -20.49 22.23
C TRP A 241 0.18 -20.92 20.76
N ALA A 242 -0.59 -20.23 19.92
CA ALA A 242 -0.62 -20.45 18.49
C ALA A 242 -0.53 -19.12 17.72
N VAL A 243 0.20 -19.13 16.61
CA VAL A 243 0.21 -18.06 15.62
C VAL A 243 -0.54 -18.55 14.39
N ILE A 244 -1.55 -17.81 13.98
CA ILE A 244 -2.31 -18.07 12.76
C ILE A 244 -1.80 -17.10 11.69
N ALA A 245 -1.24 -17.64 10.61
CA ALA A 245 -0.70 -16.88 9.49
C ALA A 245 -1.54 -17.13 8.24
N TRP A 246 -2.46 -16.20 7.95
CA TRP A 246 -3.31 -16.27 6.76
C TRP A 246 -2.71 -15.48 5.61
N MET A 247 -2.31 -16.20 4.57
CA MET A 247 -1.66 -15.69 3.38
C MET A 247 -2.64 -15.63 2.21
N ASP A 248 -2.61 -14.52 1.48
CA ASP A 248 -3.32 -14.37 0.21
C ASP A 248 -2.80 -15.33 -0.87
N GLN A 249 -1.54 -15.78 -0.76
CA GLN A 249 -0.92 -16.73 -1.68
C GLN A 249 -1.48 -18.15 -1.46
N GLY A 250 -2.27 -18.61 -2.42
CA GLY A 250 -2.90 -19.93 -2.44
C GLY A 250 -2.49 -20.74 -3.66
N ARG A 251 -3.48 -21.10 -4.47
CA ARG A 251 -3.32 -21.75 -5.78
C ARG A 251 -2.62 -20.80 -6.77
N PRO A 252 -1.98 -21.32 -7.83
CA PRO A 252 -1.41 -20.48 -8.87
C PRO A 252 -2.41 -19.44 -9.40
N LEU A 253 -1.93 -18.25 -9.76
CA LEU A 253 -2.77 -17.10 -10.11
C LEU A 253 -3.60 -17.35 -11.37
N GLU A 254 -3.04 -18.08 -12.33
CA GLU A 254 -3.72 -18.51 -13.56
C GLU A 254 -4.88 -19.49 -13.31
N LYS A 255 -4.91 -20.13 -12.15
CA LYS A 255 -6.03 -21.01 -11.70
C LYS A 255 -6.99 -20.28 -10.75
N SER A 256 -6.69 -19.02 -10.41
CA SER A 256 -7.47 -18.19 -9.50
C SER A 256 -8.33 -17.20 -10.31
N PRO A 257 -9.26 -16.45 -9.69
CA PRO A 257 -10.13 -15.52 -10.41
C PRO A 257 -9.31 -14.46 -11.16
N PRO A 258 -9.68 -14.15 -12.43
CA PRO A 258 -8.92 -13.22 -13.25
C PRO A 258 -9.07 -11.79 -12.74
N GLY A 259 -8.01 -11.01 -12.90
CA GLY A 259 -7.99 -9.57 -12.64
C GLY A 259 -7.01 -8.85 -13.56
N PRO A 260 -6.60 -7.61 -13.24
CA PRO A 260 -5.73 -6.80 -14.09
C PRO A 260 -4.42 -7.46 -14.51
N TRP A 261 -3.93 -8.43 -13.73
CA TRP A 261 -2.74 -9.20 -14.06
C TRP A 261 -2.96 -10.20 -15.21
N THR A 262 -4.19 -10.65 -15.48
CA THR A 262 -4.49 -11.74 -16.44
C THR A 262 -3.98 -11.44 -17.84
N CYS A 263 -4.22 -10.25 -18.38
CA CYS A 263 -3.69 -9.85 -19.69
C CYS A 263 -2.15 -9.85 -19.71
N HIS A 264 -1.51 -9.66 -18.54
CA HIS A 264 -0.05 -9.71 -18.40
C HIS A 264 0.46 -11.15 -18.22
N LEU A 265 -0.32 -12.08 -17.64
CA LEU A 265 0.01 -13.51 -17.65
C LEU A 265 0.02 -14.07 -19.07
N GLU A 266 -1.00 -13.73 -19.88
CA GLU A 266 -1.06 -14.11 -21.30
C GLU A 266 0.16 -13.62 -22.10
N SER A 267 0.80 -12.54 -21.63
CA SER A 267 2.01 -11.98 -22.22
C SER A 267 3.34 -12.58 -21.78
N LYS A 268 3.33 -13.65 -20.97
CA LYS A 268 4.53 -14.26 -20.38
C LYS A 268 5.35 -13.31 -19.49
N ALA A 269 4.66 -12.47 -18.69
CA ALA A 269 5.34 -11.68 -17.68
C ALA A 269 6.15 -12.59 -16.75
N THR A 270 7.41 -12.24 -16.50
CA THR A 270 8.31 -13.01 -15.64
C THR A 270 8.22 -12.48 -14.20
N PRO A 271 7.75 -13.28 -13.22
CA PRO A 271 7.79 -12.89 -11.83
C PRO A 271 9.23 -12.90 -11.33
N LEU A 272 9.62 -11.86 -10.60
CA LEU A 272 10.93 -11.80 -9.98
C LEU A 272 10.87 -12.42 -8.57
N PRO A 273 11.78 -13.34 -8.23
CA PRO A 273 11.79 -13.93 -6.91
C PRO A 273 12.22 -12.91 -5.84
N VAL A 274 11.66 -13.06 -4.63
CA VAL A 274 12.08 -12.28 -3.47
C VAL A 274 13.46 -12.77 -3.03
N LEU A 275 14.48 -11.97 -3.35
CA LEU A 275 15.86 -12.29 -3.06
C LEU A 275 16.16 -11.92 -1.61
N GLN A 276 16.30 -12.95 -0.78
CA GLN A 276 16.64 -12.78 0.62
C GLN A 276 18.13 -13.04 0.81
N HIS A 277 18.91 -11.97 0.91
CA HIS A 277 20.33 -12.08 1.25
C HIS A 277 20.47 -12.24 2.76
N HIS A 278 21.24 -13.25 3.17
CA HIS A 278 21.63 -13.40 4.57
C HIS A 278 23.12 -13.73 4.68
N PRO A 279 23.79 -13.20 5.72
CA PRO A 279 25.18 -13.52 5.97
C PRO A 279 25.40 -15.03 6.04
N LYS A 280 26.40 -15.52 5.31
CA LYS A 280 26.80 -16.94 5.29
C LYS A 280 25.73 -17.93 4.80
N MET A 281 24.67 -17.47 4.12
CA MET A 281 23.60 -18.38 3.65
C MET A 281 24.10 -19.47 2.71
N ALA A 282 25.12 -19.19 1.90
CA ALA A 282 25.76 -20.17 1.01
C ALA A 282 26.42 -21.35 1.75
N PHE A 283 26.75 -21.21 3.03
CA PHE A 283 27.35 -22.27 3.85
C PHE A 283 26.33 -23.05 4.67
N ARG A 284 25.04 -22.68 4.61
CA ARG A 284 23.98 -23.35 5.35
C ARG A 284 23.34 -24.42 4.46
N THR A 285 23.23 -25.63 4.98
CA THR A 285 22.63 -26.77 4.28
C THR A 285 21.19 -26.99 4.74
N THR A 286 20.28 -27.25 3.79
CA THR A 286 18.90 -27.70 4.09
C THR A 286 18.74 -29.18 3.81
N ASN A 287 17.98 -29.87 4.68
CA ASN A 287 17.65 -31.28 4.48
C ASN A 287 16.35 -31.46 3.69
N ASN A 288 15.40 -30.50 3.75
CA ASN A 288 14.17 -30.55 2.97
C ASN A 288 14.30 -29.71 1.70
N ARG A 289 14.63 -30.38 0.60
CA ARG A 289 14.36 -29.85 -0.75
C ARG A 289 12.92 -30.22 -1.08
N LEU A 290 12.08 -29.23 -1.33
CA LEU A 290 10.82 -29.50 -2.01
C LEU A 290 11.13 -30.20 -3.33
N ASP A 291 10.22 -31.07 -3.76
CA ASP A 291 10.27 -31.62 -5.11
C ASP A 291 10.35 -30.44 -6.10
N PRO A 292 11.43 -30.31 -6.89
CA PRO A 292 11.58 -29.22 -7.85
C PRO A 292 10.41 -29.13 -8.83
N ASP A 293 9.69 -30.24 -9.05
CA ASP A 293 8.56 -30.31 -9.96
C ASP A 293 7.22 -29.90 -9.31
N ALA A 294 7.14 -29.81 -7.98
CA ALA A 294 5.89 -29.49 -7.26
C ALA A 294 5.31 -28.10 -7.63
N ASN A 295 6.18 -27.16 -8.02
CA ASN A 295 5.80 -25.81 -8.46
C ASN A 295 6.13 -25.53 -9.94
N ALA A 296 6.62 -26.53 -10.68
CA ALA A 296 7.04 -26.36 -12.08
C ALA A 296 5.86 -26.04 -13.03
N SER A 297 4.63 -26.37 -12.61
CA SER A 297 3.42 -26.12 -13.40
C SER A 297 2.84 -24.70 -13.27
N ALA A 298 3.36 -23.86 -12.38
CA ALA A 298 2.85 -22.51 -12.18
C ALA A 298 3.48 -21.52 -13.17
N GLU A 299 2.65 -20.79 -13.93
CA GLU A 299 3.11 -19.75 -14.86
C GLU A 299 3.68 -18.54 -14.10
N VAL A 300 3.04 -18.17 -12.98
CA VAL A 300 3.52 -17.09 -12.10
C VAL A 300 4.00 -17.68 -10.77
N GLN A 301 5.31 -17.90 -10.68
CA GLN A 301 5.96 -18.34 -9.45
C GLN A 301 6.11 -17.21 -8.43
N GLN A 302 5.32 -17.27 -7.36
CA GLN A 302 5.41 -16.32 -6.25
C GLN A 302 6.21 -16.92 -5.09
N SER A 303 7.27 -16.23 -4.65
CA SER A 303 8.14 -16.72 -3.57
C SER A 303 7.41 -16.98 -2.25
N GLY A 304 6.33 -16.23 -1.98
CA GLY A 304 5.53 -16.40 -0.75
C GLY A 304 4.82 -17.75 -0.63
N VAL A 305 4.51 -18.42 -1.75
CA VAL A 305 3.79 -19.71 -1.77
C VAL A 305 4.57 -20.82 -1.06
N ILE A 306 5.90 -20.70 -1.03
CA ILE A 306 6.81 -21.71 -0.49
C ILE A 306 6.96 -21.59 1.03
N LEU A 307 6.69 -20.41 1.62
CA LEU A 307 6.92 -20.16 3.04
C LEU A 307 6.21 -21.18 3.96
N PRO A 308 4.92 -21.50 3.76
CA PRO A 308 4.25 -22.53 4.56
C PRO A 308 4.78 -23.95 4.36
N LEU A 309 5.43 -24.23 3.24
CA LEU A 309 5.85 -25.57 2.84
C LEU A 309 7.28 -25.91 3.26
N GLN A 310 8.09 -24.89 3.59
CA GLN A 310 9.50 -25.04 4.00
C GLN A 310 9.81 -24.30 5.31
N TYR A 311 8.79 -24.09 6.14
CA TYR A 311 8.92 -23.22 7.31
C TYR A 311 9.96 -23.75 8.32
N ASP A 312 9.97 -25.06 8.56
CA ASP A 312 10.94 -25.79 9.37
C ASP A 312 12.38 -25.57 8.90
N SER A 313 12.63 -25.73 7.60
CA SER A 313 13.92 -25.54 6.96
C SER A 313 14.35 -24.08 7.00
N LEU A 314 13.40 -23.18 6.79
CA LEU A 314 13.66 -21.75 6.85
C LEU A 314 14.06 -21.33 8.27
N ILE A 315 13.34 -21.76 9.31
CA ILE A 315 13.73 -21.50 10.70
C ILE A 315 15.13 -22.06 11.02
N ALA A 316 15.43 -23.27 10.55
CA ALA A 316 16.75 -23.90 10.74
C ALA A 316 17.85 -23.08 10.05
N LEU A 317 17.60 -22.62 8.82
CA LEU A 317 18.50 -21.78 8.04
C LEU A 317 18.78 -20.42 8.68
N VAL A 318 17.95 -19.91 9.58
CA VAL A 318 18.21 -18.61 10.25
C VAL A 318 18.49 -18.73 11.74
N ASP A 319 18.92 -19.91 12.20
CA ASP A 319 19.30 -20.17 13.59
C ASP A 319 18.18 -19.81 14.59
N LEU A 320 16.92 -19.99 14.17
CA LEU A 320 15.73 -19.73 14.98
C LEU A 320 15.11 -21.01 15.55
N ALA A 321 15.57 -22.20 15.15
CA ALA A 321 14.98 -23.49 15.53
C ALA A 321 14.87 -23.71 17.03
N ARG A 322 15.82 -23.17 17.81
CA ARG A 322 15.79 -23.26 19.28
C ARG A 322 14.88 -22.23 19.95
N ARG A 323 14.66 -21.07 19.31
CA ARG A 323 13.92 -19.94 19.90
C ARG A 323 12.45 -19.93 19.49
N ALA A 324 12.14 -20.25 18.24
CA ALA A 324 10.78 -20.23 17.69
C ALA A 324 9.78 -21.07 18.50
N PRO A 325 10.12 -22.28 19.02
CA PRO A 325 9.19 -23.07 19.80
C PRO A 325 8.72 -22.41 21.11
N GLN A 326 9.53 -21.51 21.68
CA GLN A 326 9.28 -20.89 22.99
C GLN A 326 8.94 -19.41 22.90
N ASP A 327 9.20 -18.77 21.75
CA ASP A 327 9.01 -17.34 21.54
C ASP A 327 8.16 -17.06 20.28
N PRO A 328 6.92 -16.55 20.45
CA PRO A 328 6.02 -16.20 19.34
C PRO A 328 6.66 -15.21 18.36
N LEU A 329 7.45 -14.26 18.87
CA LEU A 329 8.11 -13.27 18.03
C LEU A 329 9.14 -13.95 17.12
N SER A 330 9.97 -14.85 17.68
CA SER A 330 10.96 -15.62 16.91
C SER A 330 10.32 -16.48 15.83
N MET A 331 9.11 -17.00 16.07
CA MET A 331 8.32 -17.75 15.07
C MET A 331 7.86 -16.85 13.91
N CYS A 332 7.49 -15.60 14.19
CA CYS A 332 7.05 -14.66 13.15
C CYS A 332 8.19 -14.01 12.34
N ILE A 333 9.43 -13.95 12.87
CA ILE A 333 10.57 -13.27 12.22
C ILE A 333 10.73 -13.63 10.73
N PRO A 334 10.72 -14.92 10.32
CA PRO A 334 10.65 -15.34 8.93
C PRO A 334 9.70 -14.56 8.01
N LEU A 335 8.47 -14.34 8.47
CA LEU A 335 7.40 -13.74 7.68
C LEU A 335 7.61 -12.23 7.54
N PHE A 336 8.02 -11.58 8.64
CA PHE A 336 8.42 -10.17 8.61
C PHE A 336 9.68 -9.95 7.76
N ALA A 337 10.66 -10.85 7.84
CA ALA A 337 11.86 -10.79 7.01
C ALA A 337 11.51 -10.88 5.52
N HIS A 338 10.69 -11.87 5.13
CA HIS A 338 10.24 -12.03 3.75
C HIS A 338 9.52 -10.78 3.23
N ALA A 339 8.58 -10.24 4.02
CA ALA A 339 7.88 -9.01 3.70
C ALA A 339 8.86 -7.83 3.53
N ALA A 340 9.81 -7.65 4.46
CA ALA A 340 10.82 -6.60 4.39
C ALA A 340 11.72 -6.71 3.15
N PHE A 341 12.18 -7.92 2.78
CA PHE A 341 12.96 -8.12 1.55
C PHE A 341 12.16 -7.82 0.29
N SER A 342 10.88 -8.17 0.26
CA SER A 342 9.98 -7.81 -0.85
C SER A 342 9.80 -6.29 -0.96
N GLU A 343 9.77 -5.58 0.16
CA GLU A 343 9.70 -4.12 0.21
C GLU A 343 11.01 -3.46 -0.24
N VAL A 344 12.17 -3.97 0.21
CA VAL A 344 13.48 -3.49 -0.26
C VAL A 344 13.57 -3.54 -1.78
N GLN A 345 13.20 -4.68 -2.38
CA GLN A 345 13.22 -4.84 -3.84
C GLN A 345 12.29 -3.85 -4.54
N PHE A 346 11.07 -3.67 -4.00
CA PHE A 346 10.12 -2.67 -4.50
C PHE A 346 10.70 -1.25 -4.44
N LEU A 347 11.27 -0.83 -3.32
CA LEU A 347 11.84 0.51 -3.17
C LEU A 347 13.04 0.74 -4.09
N ASN A 348 13.87 -0.29 -4.31
CA ASN A 348 14.98 -0.22 -5.27
C ASN A 348 14.45 0.05 -6.70
N LEU A 349 13.37 -0.64 -7.10
CA LEU A 349 12.71 -0.40 -8.39
C LEU A 349 12.16 1.02 -8.48
N ILE A 350 11.43 1.47 -7.47
CA ILE A 350 10.80 2.80 -7.45
C ILE A 350 11.84 3.91 -7.48
N GLU A 351 12.90 3.80 -6.68
CA GLU A 351 14.00 4.79 -6.67
C GLU A 351 14.65 4.94 -8.05
N SER A 352 14.96 3.81 -8.71
CA SER A 352 15.50 3.81 -10.08
C SER A 352 14.57 4.54 -11.06
N ARG A 353 13.25 4.34 -10.91
CA ARG A 353 12.24 4.99 -11.75
C ARG A 353 12.11 6.48 -11.47
N ILE A 354 12.12 6.89 -10.20
CA ILE A 354 12.10 8.30 -9.81
C ILE A 354 13.32 9.02 -10.36
N GLN A 355 14.53 8.45 -10.22
CA GLN A 355 15.75 9.03 -10.81
C GLN A 355 15.66 9.17 -12.33
N THR A 356 15.10 8.16 -13.01
CA THR A 356 14.88 8.23 -14.46
C THR A 356 13.97 9.41 -14.84
N GLN A 357 12.87 9.60 -14.11
CA GLN A 357 11.95 10.72 -14.34
C GLN A 357 12.58 12.08 -14.01
N MET A 358 13.35 12.17 -12.93
CA MET A 358 14.09 13.38 -12.57
C MET A 358 15.07 13.80 -13.67
N ASN A 359 15.82 12.84 -14.21
CA ASN A 359 16.75 13.08 -15.31
C ASN A 359 16.02 13.53 -16.59
N ALA A 360 14.83 13.02 -16.86
CA ALA A 360 14.00 13.44 -17.99
C ALA A 360 13.53 14.90 -17.85
N ILE A 361 13.09 15.30 -16.65
CA ILE A 361 12.70 16.68 -16.33
C ILE A 361 13.88 17.64 -16.57
N VAL A 362 15.07 17.28 -16.11
CA VAL A 362 16.29 18.08 -16.34
C VAL A 362 16.57 18.24 -17.84
N LYS A 363 16.46 17.16 -18.61
CA LYS A 363 16.61 17.18 -20.09
C LYS A 363 15.50 17.93 -20.83
N GLY A 364 14.40 18.29 -20.16
CA GLY A 364 13.30 19.04 -20.77
C GLY A 364 12.24 18.19 -21.48
N VAL A 365 12.27 16.87 -21.28
CA VAL A 365 11.21 15.97 -21.75
C VAL A 365 10.14 15.93 -20.65
N LEU A 366 9.08 16.73 -20.81
CA LEU A 366 8.06 16.95 -19.78
C LEU A 366 6.81 16.07 -19.93
N THR A 367 6.61 15.41 -21.07
CA THR A 367 5.39 14.63 -21.35
C THR A 367 5.20 13.51 -20.34
N ASP A 368 4.08 13.53 -19.60
CA ASP A 368 3.66 12.50 -18.63
C ASP A 368 4.55 12.30 -17.38
N THR A 369 5.50 13.20 -17.14
CA THR A 369 6.39 13.14 -15.96
C THR A 369 5.65 13.44 -14.65
N LEU A 370 4.79 14.45 -14.66
CA LEU A 370 4.05 14.92 -13.47
C LEU A 370 3.08 13.84 -12.96
N GLY A 371 2.23 13.30 -13.84
CA GLY A 371 1.27 12.25 -13.49
C GLY A 371 1.96 10.98 -12.99
N THR A 372 3.10 10.60 -13.59
CA THR A 372 3.89 9.47 -13.11
C THR A 372 4.49 9.73 -11.72
N LEU A 373 5.08 10.89 -11.46
CA LEU A 373 5.63 11.19 -10.13
C LEU A 373 4.53 11.25 -9.04
N GLN A 374 3.36 11.81 -9.37
CA GLN A 374 2.21 11.82 -8.46
C GLN A 374 1.74 10.39 -8.15
N TYR A 375 1.63 9.54 -9.18
CA TYR A 375 1.26 8.14 -9.04
C TYR A 375 2.25 7.38 -8.13
N LEU A 376 3.56 7.53 -8.36
CA LEU A 376 4.59 6.89 -7.54
C LEU A 376 4.57 7.39 -6.09
N SER A 377 4.33 8.69 -5.87
CA SER A 377 4.19 9.26 -4.52
C SER A 377 3.00 8.65 -3.76
N ASN A 378 1.86 8.47 -4.43
CA ASN A 378 0.68 7.86 -3.82
C ASN A 378 0.95 6.40 -3.39
N ILE A 379 1.63 5.62 -4.23
CA ILE A 379 2.05 4.26 -3.89
C ILE A 379 3.00 4.29 -2.68
N LEU A 380 4.04 5.12 -2.71
CA LEU A 380 5.00 5.24 -1.60
C LEU A 380 4.34 5.62 -0.27
N ASN A 381 3.36 6.53 -0.30
CA ASN A 381 2.60 6.92 0.90
C ASN A 381 1.71 5.78 1.42
N ARG A 382 1.23 4.89 0.56
CA ARG A 382 0.50 3.67 0.96
C ARG A 382 1.45 2.66 1.62
N HIS A 383 2.60 2.38 1.01
CA HIS A 383 3.61 1.47 1.58
C HIS A 383 4.17 1.99 2.91
N ALA A 384 4.41 3.30 3.03
CA ALA A 384 4.85 3.90 4.29
C ALA A 384 3.88 3.63 5.45
N ARG A 385 2.56 3.69 5.20
CA ARG A 385 1.53 3.34 6.19
C ARG A 385 1.53 1.85 6.52
N GLN A 386 1.62 0.98 5.52
CA GLN A 386 1.71 -0.48 5.72
C GLN A 386 2.96 -0.86 6.56
N LEU A 387 4.09 -0.18 6.34
CA LEU A 387 5.30 -0.38 7.14
C LEU A 387 5.14 0.11 8.58
N GLN A 388 4.44 1.22 8.80
CA GLN A 388 4.10 1.69 10.16
C GLN A 388 3.25 0.65 10.91
N ASP A 389 2.29 0.02 10.24
CA ASP A 389 1.51 -1.08 10.82
C ASP A 389 2.41 -2.28 11.18
N GLY A 390 3.40 -2.60 10.34
CA GLY A 390 4.42 -3.62 10.61
C GLY A 390 5.32 -3.29 11.81
N ILE A 391 5.73 -2.03 11.95
CA ILE A 391 6.49 -1.53 13.11
C ILE A 391 5.67 -1.69 14.39
N ALA A 392 4.41 -1.28 14.37
CA ALA A 392 3.51 -1.43 15.50
C ALA A 392 3.30 -2.91 15.88
N ALA A 393 3.17 -3.79 14.89
CA ALA A 393 3.07 -5.23 15.10
C ALA A 393 4.30 -5.82 15.80
N LEU A 394 5.51 -5.46 15.35
CA LEU A 394 6.76 -5.91 15.99
C LEU A 394 6.88 -5.42 17.43
N CYS A 395 6.52 -4.17 17.70
CA CYS A 395 6.54 -3.61 19.05
C CYS A 395 5.57 -4.37 19.97
N ASN A 396 4.32 -4.58 19.52
CA ASN A 396 3.32 -5.32 20.28
C ASN A 396 3.74 -6.78 20.57
N LEU A 397 4.36 -7.46 19.61
CA LEU A 397 4.88 -8.82 19.81
C LEU A 397 6.07 -8.84 20.78
N ALA A 398 6.95 -7.84 20.73
CA ALA A 398 8.07 -7.70 21.66
C ALA A 398 7.62 -7.43 23.09
N GLU A 399 6.61 -6.58 23.29
CA GLU A 399 6.02 -6.34 24.61
C GLU A 399 5.40 -7.61 25.18
N ARG A 400 4.67 -8.37 24.36
CA ARG A 400 4.06 -9.65 24.77
C ARG A 400 5.09 -10.69 25.19
N ARG A 401 6.21 -10.77 24.48
CA ARG A 401 7.35 -11.62 24.89
C ARG A 401 7.81 -11.29 26.31
N SER A 402 7.88 -9.99 26.66
CA SER A 402 8.26 -9.58 28.01
C SER A 402 7.27 -10.03 29.08
N HIS A 403 5.96 -9.99 28.77
CA HIS A 403 4.92 -10.49 29.67
C HIS A 403 4.97 -12.01 29.87
N LEU A 404 5.16 -12.78 28.80
CA LEU A 404 5.30 -14.25 28.87
C LEU A 404 6.50 -14.66 29.74
N LEU A 405 7.65 -14.01 29.56
CA LEU A 405 8.85 -14.24 30.38
C LEU A 405 8.63 -13.89 31.86
N ASN A 406 7.82 -12.86 32.14
CA ASN A 406 7.49 -12.46 33.50
C ASN A 406 6.49 -13.43 34.16
N GLU A 407 5.48 -13.93 33.45
CA GLU A 407 4.55 -14.96 33.97
C GLU A 407 5.30 -16.24 34.36
N VAL A 408 6.17 -16.75 33.50
CA VAL A 408 6.99 -17.95 33.78
C VAL A 408 7.90 -17.75 35.00
N LYS A 409 8.44 -16.53 35.20
CA LYS A 409 9.27 -16.20 36.36
C LYS A 409 8.47 -16.08 37.66
N VAL A 410 7.18 -15.77 37.59
CA VAL A 410 6.26 -15.70 38.74
C VAL A 410 5.79 -17.11 39.13
N GLU A 411 5.51 -17.98 38.16
CA GLU A 411 5.18 -19.39 38.40
C GLU A 411 6.37 -20.19 38.98
N ALA A 412 7.60 -19.91 38.54
CA ALA A 412 8.80 -20.50 39.11
C ALA A 412 9.14 -20.01 40.53
N ARG A 413 8.44 -19.00 41.08
CA ARG A 413 8.62 -18.47 42.44
C ARG A 413 7.63 -19.02 43.45
N LEU A 414 6.69 -19.89 43.06
CA LEU A 414 5.83 -20.61 43.99
C LEU A 414 6.62 -21.76 44.63
N PRO A 415 6.72 -21.85 45.97
CA PRO A 415 7.48 -22.91 46.61
C PRO A 415 6.77 -24.28 46.43
N PRO A 416 7.52 -25.38 46.22
CA PRO A 416 6.91 -26.71 46.21
C PRO A 416 6.33 -27.03 47.59
N LYS A 417 5.03 -27.31 47.64
CA LYS A 417 4.37 -27.86 48.81
C LYS A 417 4.76 -29.34 48.97
N SER A 418 5.72 -29.60 49.84
CA SER A 418 5.65 -30.66 50.87
C SER A 418 7.03 -30.83 51.51
N ALA A 419 7.10 -30.56 52.81
CA ALA A 419 8.20 -30.99 53.66
C ALA A 419 7.69 -32.13 54.55
N ALA A 420 8.41 -33.24 54.56
CA ALA A 420 8.38 -34.22 55.64
C ALA A 420 9.85 -34.49 56.07
N PRO A 421 10.13 -34.69 57.37
CA PRO A 421 11.48 -34.60 57.91
C PRO A 421 12.16 -35.99 57.95
N THR A 422 13.47 -36.05 57.68
CA THR A 422 14.30 -37.16 58.19
C THR A 422 15.72 -36.68 58.48
N ASN A 423 16.24 -37.18 59.61
CA ASN A 423 17.37 -36.73 60.42
C ASN A 423 18.78 -36.90 59.80
N PRO A 424 19.82 -36.31 60.44
CA PRO A 424 21.15 -36.14 59.86
C PRO A 424 22.05 -37.35 60.14
N SER A 425 22.94 -37.69 59.21
CA SER A 425 24.16 -38.44 59.56
C SER A 425 25.36 -38.10 58.68
N LEU A 426 26.49 -38.14 59.38
CA LEU A 426 27.84 -37.68 59.12
C LEU A 426 28.54 -38.47 57.99
N GLY A 427 29.27 -37.78 57.09
CA GLY A 427 30.01 -38.47 56.02
C GLY A 427 31.02 -37.62 55.24
N LYS A 428 32.14 -37.29 55.89
CA LYS A 428 33.47 -36.86 55.40
C LYS A 428 33.63 -36.34 53.94
N ARG A 429 34.03 -35.06 53.90
CA ARG A 429 34.76 -34.34 52.84
C ARG A 429 36.04 -35.07 52.39
N ARG A 430 36.23 -35.18 51.07
CA ARG A 430 37.56 -35.26 50.43
C ARG A 430 37.56 -34.36 49.18
N GLN A 431 38.40 -33.33 49.20
CA GLN A 431 38.76 -32.46 48.08
C GLN A 431 40.14 -32.86 47.56
N MET A 432 40.33 -32.86 46.23
CA MET A 432 41.49 -32.41 45.40
C MET A 432 41.67 -33.28 44.14
N PRO A 433 42.36 -32.81 43.06
CA PRO A 433 42.11 -31.60 42.27
C PRO A 433 42.20 -31.86 40.73
N GLY A 434 41.75 -30.90 39.93
CA GLY A 434 42.35 -30.59 38.61
C GLY A 434 42.13 -31.53 37.43
N ILE A 435 41.07 -31.29 36.65
CA ILE A 435 41.18 -31.24 35.18
C ILE A 435 40.46 -29.97 34.75
N GLU A 436 41.23 -28.98 34.30
CA GLU A 436 40.75 -27.77 33.64
C GLU A 436 40.08 -28.16 32.33
N THR A 437 38.80 -28.52 32.37
CA THR A 437 37.95 -28.37 31.19
C THR A 437 37.61 -26.90 31.08
N VAL A 438 38.42 -26.22 30.27
CA VAL A 438 38.20 -24.90 29.69
C VAL A 438 36.72 -24.57 29.72
N GLN A 439 36.36 -23.71 30.67
CA GLN A 439 35.14 -22.92 30.64
C GLN A 439 35.20 -22.13 29.33
N LYS A 440 34.66 -22.72 28.25
CA LYS A 440 34.19 -21.94 27.12
C LYS A 440 32.96 -21.21 27.65
N SER A 441 33.21 -20.09 28.34
CA SER A 441 32.27 -18.99 28.38
C SER A 441 32.05 -18.61 26.92
N GLY A 442 31.04 -19.23 26.30
CA GLY A 442 30.62 -18.88 24.97
C GLY A 442 30.30 -17.38 24.97
N PRO A 443 30.82 -16.62 23.99
CA PRO A 443 30.50 -15.21 23.89
C PRO A 443 28.98 -15.09 23.75
N ASN A 444 28.39 -14.08 24.39
CA ASN A 444 27.00 -13.68 24.19
C ASN A 444 26.66 -13.67 22.70
N SER A 445 26.06 -14.75 22.19
CA SER A 445 25.69 -14.90 20.78
C SER A 445 24.34 -14.22 20.55
N SER A 446 24.28 -12.93 20.86
CA SER A 446 23.18 -12.03 20.46
C SER A 446 23.33 -11.55 19.01
N ASP A 447 24.38 -11.99 18.32
CA ASP A 447 24.81 -11.50 17.00
C ASP A 447 24.32 -12.41 15.86
N GLY A 448 23.07 -12.86 15.94
CA GLY A 448 22.38 -13.50 14.81
C GLY A 448 21.82 -12.44 13.87
N SER A 449 21.90 -12.64 12.56
CA SER A 449 21.35 -11.72 11.55
C SER A 449 19.84 -11.46 11.69
N PHE A 450 19.13 -12.31 12.42
CA PHE A 450 17.70 -12.21 12.71
C PHE A 450 17.47 -12.00 14.20
N THR A 451 17.45 -10.73 14.60
CA THR A 451 16.92 -10.30 15.88
C THR A 451 15.70 -9.43 15.65
N ALA A 452 14.73 -9.51 16.56
CA ALA A 452 13.55 -8.64 16.50
C ALA A 452 13.93 -7.15 16.51
N LYS A 453 15.01 -6.78 17.21
CA LYS A 453 15.54 -5.40 17.23
C LYS A 453 16.11 -4.99 15.88
N GLY A 454 16.88 -5.88 15.22
CA GLY A 454 17.39 -5.63 13.87
C GLY A 454 16.23 -5.42 12.89
N LEU A 455 15.25 -6.32 12.91
CA LEU A 455 14.10 -6.24 12.02
C LEU A 455 13.24 -5.00 12.26
N LEU A 456 13.06 -4.57 13.51
CA LEU A 456 12.40 -3.32 13.84
C LEU A 456 13.14 -2.11 13.22
N ASN A 457 14.46 -2.08 13.34
CA ASN A 457 15.29 -1.06 12.72
C ASN A 457 15.19 -1.10 11.18
N ASP A 458 15.16 -2.29 10.57
CA ASP A 458 15.00 -2.44 9.13
C ASP A 458 13.66 -1.86 8.67
N TYR A 459 12.55 -2.19 9.35
CA TYR A 459 11.24 -1.61 9.04
C TYR A 459 11.20 -0.08 9.22
N GLN A 460 11.86 0.46 10.25
CA GLN A 460 11.99 1.91 10.44
C GLN A 460 12.76 2.56 9.29
N GLN A 461 13.86 1.94 8.85
CA GLN A 461 14.65 2.43 7.71
C GLN A 461 13.86 2.36 6.40
N LEU A 462 13.11 1.27 6.17
CA LEU A 462 12.23 1.15 5.00
C LEU A 462 11.15 2.22 5.00
N CYS A 463 10.50 2.45 6.14
CA CYS A 463 9.47 3.49 6.27
C CYS A 463 10.06 4.89 5.99
N ALA A 464 11.23 5.20 6.56
CA ALA A 464 11.94 6.45 6.29
C ALA A 464 12.28 6.60 4.80
N ARG A 465 12.76 5.53 4.15
CA ARG A 465 13.07 5.51 2.73
C ARG A 465 11.82 5.74 1.86
N CYS A 466 10.67 5.15 2.18
CA CYS A 466 9.41 5.43 1.49
C CYS A 466 9.06 6.93 1.55
N ILE A 467 9.16 7.51 2.75
CA ILE A 467 8.84 8.92 2.99
C ILE A 467 9.79 9.83 2.20
N ASP A 468 11.09 9.54 2.20
CA ASP A 468 12.07 10.36 1.50
C ASP A 468 11.94 10.25 -0.02
N LEU A 469 11.67 9.05 -0.56
CA LEU A 469 11.34 8.89 -1.99
C LEU A 469 10.05 9.64 -2.36
N SER A 470 9.03 9.66 -1.50
CA SER A 470 7.80 10.42 -1.73
C SER A 470 8.04 11.93 -1.74
N LYS A 471 8.90 12.43 -0.83
CA LYS A 471 9.38 13.83 -0.87
C LYS A 471 10.17 14.12 -2.13
N MET A 472 11.00 13.19 -2.61
CA MET A 472 11.70 13.34 -3.89
C MET A 472 10.71 13.46 -5.04
N CYS A 473 9.68 12.61 -5.13
CA CYS A 473 8.61 12.77 -6.12
C CYS A 473 8.00 14.17 -6.06
N THR A 474 7.65 14.66 -4.86
CA THR A 474 7.07 15.99 -4.66
C THR A 474 7.98 17.11 -5.16
N ARG A 475 9.28 17.06 -4.83
CA ARG A 475 10.28 18.01 -5.36
C ARG A 475 10.38 17.96 -6.88
N GLY A 476 10.30 16.75 -7.46
CA GLY A 476 10.31 16.55 -8.91
C GLY A 476 9.09 17.15 -9.59
N MET A 477 7.91 17.00 -8.98
CA MET A 477 6.67 17.62 -9.47
C MET A 477 6.78 19.16 -9.46
N THR A 478 7.27 19.76 -8.36
CA THR A 478 7.49 21.21 -8.29
C THR A 478 8.50 21.69 -9.33
N LEU A 479 9.59 20.95 -9.55
CA LEU A 479 10.59 21.27 -10.57
C LEU A 479 10.00 21.22 -11.99
N ALA A 480 9.22 20.18 -12.29
CA ALA A 480 8.53 20.04 -13.58
C ALA A 480 7.55 21.19 -13.81
N MET A 481 6.74 21.55 -12.81
CA MET A 481 5.79 22.65 -12.90
C MET A 481 6.50 23.99 -13.13
N ASN A 482 7.52 24.32 -12.33
CA ASN A 482 8.30 25.55 -12.50
C ASN A 482 8.92 25.63 -13.90
N LYS A 483 9.44 24.51 -14.43
CA LYS A 483 10.01 24.46 -15.77
C LYS A 483 8.94 24.66 -16.86
N ALA A 484 7.77 24.05 -16.72
CA ALA A 484 6.66 24.24 -17.63
C ALA A 484 6.20 25.72 -17.67
N THR A 485 6.07 26.36 -16.50
CA THR A 485 5.71 27.78 -16.40
C THR A 485 6.76 28.70 -17.03
N ILE A 486 8.05 28.41 -16.86
CA ILE A 486 9.13 29.18 -17.51
C ILE A 486 9.06 29.04 -19.03
N GLU A 487 8.82 27.84 -19.54
CA GLU A 487 8.70 27.58 -20.98
C GLU A 487 7.47 28.27 -21.59
N GLU A 488 6.33 28.22 -20.91
CA GLU A 488 5.12 28.95 -21.31
C GLU A 488 5.34 30.46 -21.32
N SER A 489 6.01 30.99 -20.29
CA SER A 489 6.39 32.41 -20.21
C SER A 489 7.30 32.81 -21.38
N ARG A 490 8.28 31.97 -21.73
CA ARG A 490 9.17 32.21 -22.88
C ARG A 490 8.38 32.27 -24.19
N LYS A 491 7.44 31.34 -24.40
CA LYS A 491 6.57 31.34 -25.59
C LYS A 491 5.68 32.58 -25.65
N ALA A 492 5.13 33.02 -24.53
CA ALA A 492 4.32 34.24 -24.45
C ALA A 492 5.16 35.49 -24.79
N ILE A 493 6.41 35.56 -24.32
CA ILE A 493 7.35 36.64 -24.68
C ILE A 493 7.64 36.63 -26.18
N GLU A 494 7.88 35.47 -26.78
CA GLU A 494 8.13 35.34 -28.22
C GLU A 494 6.89 35.77 -29.04
N GLN A 495 5.69 35.36 -28.60
CA GLN A 495 4.44 35.81 -29.21
C GLN A 495 4.27 37.32 -29.11
N SER A 496 4.57 37.91 -27.94
CA SER A 496 4.55 39.36 -27.75
C SER A 496 5.54 40.08 -28.66
N GLU A 497 6.71 39.50 -28.93
CA GLU A 497 7.68 40.08 -29.86
C GLU A 497 7.17 40.06 -31.31
N ARG A 498 6.53 38.97 -31.73
CA ARG A 498 5.89 38.87 -33.05
C ARG A 498 4.75 39.87 -33.20
N LEU A 499 3.92 40.03 -32.16
CA LEU A 499 2.87 41.04 -32.12
C LEU A 499 3.44 42.47 -32.18
N LYS A 500 4.56 42.73 -31.51
CA LYS A 500 5.26 44.02 -31.57
C LYS A 500 5.71 44.33 -33.00
N LYS A 501 6.31 43.35 -33.70
CA LYS A 501 6.73 43.52 -35.11
C LYS A 501 5.55 43.80 -36.04
N LEU A 502 4.43 43.08 -35.88
CA LEU A 502 3.22 43.29 -36.67
C LEU A 502 2.60 44.67 -36.42
N THR A 503 2.50 45.07 -35.16
CA THR A 503 1.94 46.38 -34.77
C THR A 503 2.80 47.50 -35.33
N LEU A 504 4.12 47.38 -35.24
CA LEU A 504 5.07 48.34 -35.82
C LEU A 504 4.88 48.46 -37.35
N LEU A 505 4.68 47.35 -38.05
CA LEU A 505 4.40 47.38 -39.49
C LEU A 505 3.06 48.10 -39.78
N ALA A 506 2.00 47.79 -39.04
CA ALA A 506 0.70 48.42 -39.19
C ALA A 506 0.74 49.93 -38.91
N THR A 507 1.52 50.39 -37.92
CA THR A 507 1.66 51.83 -37.63
C THR A 507 2.23 52.64 -38.79
N PHE A 508 3.04 52.03 -39.66
CA PHE A 508 3.52 52.70 -40.87
C PHE A 508 2.53 52.62 -42.03
N PHE A 509 1.93 51.45 -42.27
CA PHE A 509 1.04 51.24 -43.41
C PHE A 509 -0.30 51.98 -43.31
N ILE A 510 -0.90 52.06 -42.12
CA ILE A 510 -2.24 52.67 -41.97
C ILE A 510 -2.24 54.15 -42.42
N PRO A 511 -1.32 55.03 -41.98
CA PRO A 511 -1.27 56.42 -42.45
C PRO A 511 -0.86 56.56 -43.93
N LEU A 512 0.03 55.69 -44.41
CA LEU A 512 0.47 55.65 -45.81
C LEU A 512 -0.70 55.32 -46.75
N SER A 513 -1.47 54.28 -46.43
CA SER A 513 -2.64 53.86 -47.19
C SER A 513 -3.75 54.91 -47.15
N PHE A 514 -3.99 55.55 -46.01
CA PHE A 514 -4.96 56.64 -45.91
C PHE A 514 -4.57 57.82 -46.82
N SER A 515 -3.31 58.24 -46.79
CA SER A 515 -2.81 59.33 -47.63
C SER A 515 -2.97 58.98 -49.12
N SER A 516 -2.59 57.77 -49.52
CA SER A 516 -2.78 57.28 -50.90
C SER A 516 -4.26 57.27 -51.33
N SER A 517 -5.15 56.78 -50.46
CA SER A 517 -6.60 56.76 -50.72
C SER A 517 -7.18 58.16 -50.87
N LEU A 518 -6.73 59.13 -50.07
CA LEU A 518 -7.22 60.50 -50.10
C LEU A 518 -6.83 61.21 -51.41
N PHE A 519 -5.61 60.96 -51.92
CA PHE A 519 -5.18 61.45 -53.23
C PHE A 519 -5.72 60.64 -54.42
N SER A 520 -6.20 59.41 -54.18
CA SER A 520 -6.84 58.57 -55.20
C SER A 520 -8.33 58.88 -55.38
N MET A 521 -8.97 59.55 -54.42
CA MET A 521 -10.34 60.02 -54.57
C MET A 521 -10.38 61.21 -55.51
N ASN A 522 -11.14 61.08 -56.60
CA ASN A 522 -11.40 62.14 -57.55
C ASN A 522 -12.41 63.12 -56.93
N ILE A 523 -11.94 64.03 -56.09
CA ILE A 523 -12.77 65.07 -55.46
C ILE A 523 -12.69 66.30 -56.36
N ASP A 524 -13.81 66.73 -56.94
CA ASP A 524 -13.90 67.83 -57.92
C ASP A 524 -13.41 69.21 -57.39
N LEU A 525 -13.02 69.32 -56.12
CA LEU A 525 -12.38 70.52 -55.54
C LEU A 525 -10.85 70.63 -55.79
N LEU A 526 -10.20 69.63 -56.41
CA LEU A 526 -8.75 69.60 -56.67
C LEU A 526 -8.39 69.79 -58.16
N GLU A 527 -9.07 70.70 -58.86
CA GLU A 527 -8.90 70.97 -60.30
C GLU A 527 -7.51 71.52 -60.72
N GLN A 528 -6.65 71.88 -59.76
CA GLN A 528 -5.26 72.23 -60.05
C GLN A 528 -4.36 71.01 -59.88
N ARG A 529 -3.64 70.63 -60.95
CA ARG A 529 -2.61 69.58 -60.98
C ARG A 529 -1.67 69.71 -59.76
N VAL A 530 -2.02 69.04 -58.67
CA VAL A 530 -1.24 69.07 -57.45
C VAL A 530 0.11 68.45 -57.80
N LYS A 531 1.17 69.23 -57.66
CA LYS A 531 2.54 68.76 -57.91
C LYS A 531 2.75 67.52 -57.04
N PHE A 532 3.33 66.46 -57.63
CA PHE A 532 3.68 65.19 -56.96
C PHE A 532 4.33 65.39 -55.58
N TRP A 533 5.02 66.51 -55.38
CA TRP A 533 5.63 66.91 -54.11
C TRP A 533 4.65 67.04 -52.91
N TRP A 534 3.38 67.41 -53.13
CA TRP A 534 2.38 67.55 -52.05
C TRP A 534 2.03 66.23 -51.36
N PHE A 535 2.22 65.09 -52.04
CA PHE A 535 2.08 63.77 -51.42
C PHE A 535 3.05 63.59 -50.25
N PHE A 536 4.32 63.98 -50.43
CA PHE A 536 5.33 63.88 -49.38
C PHE A 536 5.08 64.85 -48.22
N VAL A 537 4.59 66.06 -48.53
CA VAL A 537 4.26 67.09 -47.53
C VAL A 537 3.15 66.64 -46.58
N LEU A 538 2.17 65.86 -47.06
CA LEU A 538 1.09 65.34 -46.22
C LEU A 538 1.49 64.02 -45.54
N CYS A 539 2.14 63.12 -46.27
CA CYS A 539 2.43 61.76 -45.81
C CYS A 539 3.48 61.72 -44.68
N ILE A 540 4.58 62.47 -44.81
CA ILE A 540 5.68 62.47 -43.82
C ILE A 540 5.20 62.94 -42.44
N PRO A 541 4.51 64.09 -42.27
CA PRO A 541 4.08 64.52 -40.95
C PRO A 541 3.01 63.61 -40.33
N ILE A 542 2.11 63.01 -41.13
CA ILE A 542 1.08 62.09 -40.60
C ILE A 542 1.73 60.78 -40.13
N THR A 543 2.65 60.21 -40.91
CA THR A 543 3.37 58.98 -40.51
C THR A 543 4.28 59.23 -39.30
N LEU A 544 4.95 60.38 -39.25
CA LEU A 544 5.82 60.77 -38.14
C LEU A 544 5.01 61.05 -36.86
N LEU A 545 3.84 61.69 -36.98
CA LEU A 545 2.89 61.86 -35.88
C LEU A 545 2.38 60.52 -35.36
N ALA A 546 1.99 59.59 -36.24
CA ALA A 546 1.54 58.25 -35.83
C ALA A 546 2.64 57.47 -35.10
N TYR A 547 3.89 57.58 -35.55
CA TYR A 547 5.05 56.97 -34.90
C TYR A 547 5.36 57.60 -33.53
N ILE A 548 5.28 58.93 -33.42
CA ILE A 548 5.44 59.65 -32.16
C ILE A 548 4.35 59.24 -31.15
N LEU A 549 3.09 59.14 -31.59
CA LEU A 549 1.97 58.68 -30.74
C LEU A 549 2.14 57.22 -30.29
N TYR A 550 2.77 56.37 -31.10
CA TYR A 550 3.10 55.00 -30.72
C TYR A 550 4.24 54.92 -29.69
N LEU A 551 5.26 55.77 -29.81
CA LEU A 551 6.37 55.83 -28.84
C LEU A 551 5.97 56.49 -27.51
N TRP A 552 4.97 57.38 -27.51
CA TRP A 552 4.41 57.99 -26.31
C TRP A 552 3.41 57.05 -25.63
N ASP A 553 3.91 56.26 -24.70
CA ASP A 553 3.18 55.31 -23.87
C ASP A 553 1.79 55.83 -23.39
N LEU A 554 0.74 55.02 -23.55
CA LEU A 554 -0.66 55.28 -23.13
C LEU A 554 -0.83 55.82 -21.68
N PRO A 555 -0.04 55.46 -20.66
CA PRO A 555 -0.16 56.04 -19.32
C PRO A 555 0.22 57.53 -19.25
N ALA A 556 1.17 57.99 -20.07
CA ALA A 556 1.55 59.41 -20.15
C ALA A 556 0.42 60.24 -20.78
N MET A 557 -0.25 59.68 -21.79
CA MET A 557 -1.45 60.26 -22.40
C MET A 557 -2.60 60.37 -21.40
N ARG A 558 -2.84 59.36 -20.55
CA ARG A 558 -3.90 59.40 -19.54
C ARG A 558 -3.64 60.47 -18.47
N GLN A 559 -2.40 60.62 -18.01
CA GLN A 559 -2.02 61.67 -17.05
C GLN A 559 -2.07 63.06 -17.67
N PHE A 560 -1.66 63.22 -18.93
CA PHE A 560 -1.74 64.48 -19.65
C PHE A 560 -3.20 64.88 -19.94
N TRP A 561 -4.04 63.95 -20.38
CA TRP A 561 -5.47 64.20 -20.60
C TRP A 561 -6.21 64.55 -19.30
N VAL A 562 -5.89 63.92 -18.17
CA VAL A 562 -6.46 64.30 -16.87
C VAL A 562 -6.01 65.70 -16.44
N ARG A 563 -4.74 66.06 -16.69
CA ARG A 563 -4.23 67.41 -16.43
C ARG A 563 -4.86 68.46 -17.36
N PHE A 564 -5.05 68.12 -18.63
CA PHE A 564 -5.68 68.99 -19.61
C PHE A 564 -7.18 69.18 -19.35
N TRP A 565 -7.89 68.11 -18.96
CA TRP A 565 -9.29 68.19 -18.54
C TRP A 565 -9.45 69.06 -17.28
N LYS A 566 -8.56 68.92 -16.28
CA LYS A 566 -8.55 69.79 -15.10
C LYS A 566 -8.22 71.25 -15.44
N ALA A 567 -7.35 71.49 -16.43
CA ALA A 567 -7.03 72.85 -16.89
C ALA A 567 -8.20 73.50 -17.66
N CYS A 568 -8.89 72.74 -18.51
CA CYS A 568 -10.04 73.24 -19.27
C CYS A 568 -11.30 73.44 -18.42
N HIS A 569 -11.49 72.67 -17.34
CA HIS A 569 -12.60 72.87 -16.40
C HIS A 569 -12.30 73.84 -15.25
N GLY A 570 -11.05 74.31 -15.12
CA GLY A 570 -10.60 75.22 -14.06
C GLY A 570 -10.74 76.71 -14.36
N VAL A 571 -11.25 77.09 -15.53
CA VAL A 571 -11.45 78.50 -15.91
C VAL A 571 -12.95 78.80 -15.92
N GLY A 572 -13.45 79.30 -14.79
CA GLY A 572 -14.73 79.99 -14.74
C GLY A 572 -15.55 79.77 -13.48
N ARG A 573 -15.17 80.43 -12.36
CA ARG A 573 -16.07 81.30 -11.57
C ARG A 573 -15.32 81.91 -10.38
N ASP A 574 -14.95 83.18 -10.50
CA ASP A 574 -14.91 84.08 -9.34
C ASP A 574 -16.36 84.49 -9.01
N GLY A 575 -16.69 84.45 -7.73
CA GLY A 575 -18.01 84.84 -7.21
C GLY A 575 -18.16 84.44 -5.74
N ALA A 576 -17.74 85.35 -4.86
CA ALA A 576 -17.78 85.32 -3.40
C ALA A 576 -19.05 84.70 -2.77
N PHE A 577 -18.90 84.01 -1.63
CA PHE A 577 -19.16 84.52 -0.28
C PHE A 577 -19.41 83.36 0.71
N GLY A 578 -18.75 83.40 1.87
CA GLY A 578 -19.34 82.92 3.14
C GLY A 578 -18.95 81.55 3.68
N SER A 579 -18.05 81.58 4.68
CA SER A 579 -18.26 80.99 6.02
C SER A 579 -18.19 79.46 6.22
N SER A 580 -17.13 79.09 6.95
CA SER A 580 -17.08 78.17 8.10
C SER A 580 -17.03 76.65 7.88
N GLU A 581 -15.90 76.12 8.38
CA GLU A 581 -15.80 75.00 9.34
C GLU A 581 -15.39 73.60 8.86
N LYS A 582 -14.17 73.26 9.30
CA LYS A 582 -13.64 71.99 9.86
C LYS A 582 -13.49 70.74 8.99
N ASP A 583 -12.21 70.40 8.83
CA ASP A 583 -11.55 69.17 9.27
C ASP A 583 -12.24 67.82 9.03
N ALA A 584 -11.60 67.00 8.20
CA ALA A 584 -11.22 65.65 8.64
C ALA A 584 -10.02 65.14 7.83
N SER A 585 -9.06 64.66 8.59
CA SER A 585 -7.73 64.23 8.24
C SER A 585 -7.61 62.70 8.14
N TYR A 586 -6.56 62.26 7.44
CA TYR A 586 -5.85 60.97 7.55
C TYR A 586 -6.49 59.68 6.99
N VAL A 587 -5.96 59.27 5.83
CA VAL A 587 -5.07 58.09 5.63
C VAL A 587 -5.12 57.01 6.72
N VAL A 588 -5.60 55.81 6.34
CA VAL A 588 -4.81 54.56 6.21
C VAL A 588 -5.35 53.78 5.01
#